data_AF-A0A1Y6LCP5-F1
#
_entry.id   AF-A0A1Y6LCP5-F1
#
_cell.length_a   1.000
_cell.length_b   1.000
_cell.length_c   1.000
_cell.angle_alpha   90.00
_cell.angle_beta   90.00
_cell.angle_gamma   90.00
#
_symmetry.space_group_name_H-M   'P 1'
#
loop_
_entity.id
_entity.type
_entity.pdbx_description
1 polymer ?
#
loop_
_entity_poly.entity_id
_entity_poly.type
_entity_poly.pdbx_seq_one_letter_code
_entity_poly.pdbx_strand_id
1 'polypeptide(L)'
;MLRYTGEVPDWDRARVDQENRVRKVIESNPSEADQLDAIAKIRGWYDPCNEENAVLSKYMAGCLSLEAAINMLAEPIDHLYTTANDGRLFYTAEMVARSQRHMYDTVKAEELWGLEQDFPISDEIGTPSVEGKLWCLWFAVCHTARKTPWADEGKQMKLVDFARQIKQRPDPPPPQNMTIPLKRDWQYSSGTLWSTLSMLGPSARETWNDAPGYGAGFSSPELNGANNINAFIARLSLHGVANFWRYGVWALDGGLAVDPREDHRGTSAEKLNAYIPTAVVWIRIAGQAIWEKIVREDFDSEKRYDANRVLAPQQASPQHEQTYTRARWRYWRDRYDIMSGRDQLAEETRKLCAEAALLMKDIEKPPEQGQGAKEEA
;
A
#
# COMPACT_ATOMS: atom_id res chain seq x y z
N MET A 1 -25.39 0.72 35.77
CA MET A 1 -24.13 0.25 36.36
C MET A 1 -23.88 -1.18 35.90
N LEU A 2 -23.10 -1.37 34.83
CA LEU A 2 -22.62 -2.70 34.42
C LEU A 2 -21.46 -3.07 35.34
N ARG A 3 -21.56 -4.24 35.98
CA ARG A 3 -20.53 -4.77 36.88
C ARG A 3 -19.31 -5.19 36.06
N TYR A 4 -18.15 -4.62 36.37
CA TYR A 4 -16.86 -5.05 35.85
C TYR A 4 -16.53 -6.42 36.48
N THR A 5 -16.55 -7.49 35.68
CA THR A 5 -16.35 -8.88 36.17
C THR A 5 -14.88 -9.27 36.35
N GLY A 6 -13.92 -8.37 36.08
CA GLY A 6 -12.49 -8.67 36.26
C GLY A 6 -11.92 -9.72 35.29
N GLU A 7 -12.74 -10.23 34.36
CA GLU A 7 -12.28 -11.13 33.30
C GLU A 7 -11.72 -10.30 32.15
N VAL A 8 -10.46 -10.56 31.80
CA VAL A 8 -9.82 -10.01 30.61
C VAL A 8 -10.62 -10.46 29.38
N PRO A 9 -11.10 -9.54 28.53
CA PRO A 9 -11.88 -9.90 27.35
C PRO A 9 -11.15 -10.90 26.45
N ASP A 10 -11.87 -11.78 25.75
CA ASP A 10 -11.27 -12.82 24.90
C ASP A 10 -10.31 -12.29 23.83
N TRP A 11 -10.59 -11.10 23.30
CA TRP A 11 -9.73 -10.45 22.32
C TRP A 11 -8.38 -10.01 22.91
N ASP A 12 -8.32 -9.69 24.21
CA ASP A 12 -7.06 -9.41 24.90
C ASP A 12 -6.22 -10.68 25.08
N ARG A 13 -6.86 -11.83 25.34
CA ARG A 13 -6.16 -13.12 25.44
C ARG A 13 -5.53 -13.54 24.11
N ALA A 14 -6.30 -13.46 23.02
CA ALA A 14 -5.80 -13.77 21.68
C ALA A 14 -4.64 -12.85 21.27
N ARG A 15 -4.72 -11.56 21.60
CA ARG A 15 -3.64 -10.61 21.35
C ARG A 15 -2.38 -10.95 22.15
N VAL A 16 -2.51 -11.20 23.46
CA VAL A 16 -1.37 -11.59 24.30
C VAL A 16 -0.70 -12.87 23.79
N ASP A 17 -1.47 -13.86 23.34
CA ASP A 17 -0.92 -15.06 22.70
C ASP A 17 -0.14 -14.73 21.41
N GLN A 18 -0.72 -13.91 20.54
CA GLN A 18 -0.02 -13.45 19.33
C GLN A 18 1.27 -12.70 19.65
N GLU A 19 1.27 -11.75 20.60
CA GLU A 19 2.48 -11.02 20.98
C GLU A 19 3.56 -11.94 21.56
N ASN A 20 3.16 -12.94 22.36
CA ASN A 20 4.09 -13.94 22.88
C ASN A 20 4.69 -14.81 21.76
N ARG A 21 3.89 -15.16 20.75
CA ARG A 21 4.37 -15.88 19.56
C ARG A 21 5.31 -15.01 18.72
N VAL A 22 4.99 -13.72 18.54
CA VAL A 22 5.85 -12.74 17.85
C VAL A 22 7.20 -12.64 18.55
N ARG A 23 7.21 -12.49 19.89
CA ARG A 23 8.47 -12.43 20.66
C ARG A 23 9.32 -13.68 20.46
N LYS A 24 8.71 -14.87 20.52
CA LYS A 24 9.43 -16.14 20.29
C LYS A 24 10.06 -16.19 18.90
N VAL A 25 9.35 -15.78 17.85
CA VAL A 25 9.92 -15.81 16.50
C VAL A 25 11.02 -14.77 16.29
N ILE A 26 10.95 -13.63 16.99
CA ILE A 26 12.03 -12.63 16.97
C ILE A 26 13.31 -13.23 17.60
N GLU A 27 13.17 -13.89 18.74
CA GLU A 27 14.29 -14.55 19.43
C GLU A 27 14.86 -15.74 18.64
N SER A 28 14.03 -16.46 17.89
CA SER A 28 14.43 -17.69 17.20
C SER A 28 14.94 -17.50 15.78
N ASN A 29 14.74 -16.33 15.16
CA ASN A 29 15.13 -16.08 13.77
C ASN A 29 16.28 -15.05 13.68
N PRO A 30 17.34 -15.35 12.90
CA PRO A 30 18.58 -14.59 12.94
C PRO A 30 18.53 -13.26 12.17
N SER A 31 17.68 -13.15 11.14
CA SER A 31 17.57 -11.95 10.31
C SER A 31 16.19 -11.32 10.42
N GLU A 32 16.10 -9.98 10.29
CA GLU A 32 14.83 -9.27 10.33
C GLU A 32 13.87 -9.71 9.21
N ALA A 33 14.40 -10.11 8.05
CA ALA A 33 13.61 -10.65 6.95
C ALA A 33 12.94 -11.98 7.34
N ASP A 34 13.67 -12.89 8.00
CA ASP A 34 13.13 -14.17 8.49
C ASP A 34 12.13 -13.95 9.63
N GLN A 35 12.40 -12.96 10.50
CA GLN A 35 11.48 -12.55 11.55
C GLN A 35 10.16 -12.05 10.94
N LEU A 36 10.21 -11.21 9.91
CA LEU A 36 9.03 -10.71 9.20
C LEU A 36 8.24 -11.82 8.50
N ASP A 37 8.93 -12.80 7.88
CA ASP A 37 8.28 -13.99 7.31
C ASP A 37 7.54 -14.81 8.38
N ALA A 38 8.13 -14.96 9.57
CA ALA A 38 7.51 -15.68 10.68
C ALA A 38 6.34 -14.88 11.32
N ILE A 39 6.49 -13.56 11.45
CA ILE A 39 5.46 -12.65 11.98
C ILE A 39 4.24 -12.63 11.06
N ALA A 40 4.43 -12.58 9.73
CA ALA A 40 3.33 -12.61 8.76
C ALA A 40 2.39 -13.80 8.98
N LYS A 41 2.96 -14.99 9.23
CA LYS A 41 2.20 -16.22 9.54
C LYS A 41 1.44 -16.14 10.86
N ILE A 42 1.94 -15.41 11.86
CA ILE A 42 1.28 -15.25 13.16
C ILE A 42 0.12 -14.26 13.06
N ARG A 43 0.36 -13.13 12.38
CA ARG A 43 -0.61 -12.05 12.24
C ARG A 43 -1.70 -12.36 11.21
N GLY A 44 -1.45 -13.33 10.34
CA GLY A 44 -2.33 -13.57 9.19
C GLY A 44 -2.26 -12.42 8.19
N TRP A 45 -1.14 -11.69 8.15
CA TRP A 45 -0.83 -10.88 6.96
C TRP A 45 -0.88 -11.86 5.80
N TYR A 46 -1.74 -11.56 4.84
CA TYR A 46 -2.22 -12.49 3.81
C TYR A 46 -1.23 -13.61 3.47
N ASP A 47 -1.71 -14.86 3.52
CA ASP A 47 -0.92 -16.07 3.33
C ASP A 47 0.09 -15.85 2.20
N PRO A 48 1.40 -15.84 2.48
CA PRO A 48 2.39 -15.54 1.47
C PRO A 48 2.22 -16.58 0.38
N CYS A 49 1.66 -16.18 -0.77
CA CYS A 49 1.52 -17.09 -1.89
C CYS A 49 2.93 -17.60 -2.22
N ASN A 50 3.17 -18.86 -1.80
CA ASN A 50 4.53 -19.31 -1.49
C ASN A 50 5.36 -19.40 -2.77
N GLU A 51 4.69 -19.69 -3.89
CA GLU A 51 5.28 -19.73 -5.22
C GLU A 51 5.76 -18.35 -5.65
N GLU A 52 4.89 -17.33 -5.57
CA GLU A 52 5.19 -15.97 -5.99
C GLU A 52 6.31 -15.34 -5.13
N ASN A 53 6.26 -15.59 -3.82
CA ASN A 53 7.32 -15.19 -2.90
C ASN A 53 8.65 -15.88 -3.19
N ALA A 54 8.65 -17.16 -3.57
CA ALA A 54 9.87 -17.88 -3.93
C ALA A 54 10.50 -17.32 -5.22
N VAL A 55 9.68 -16.95 -6.21
CA VAL A 55 10.17 -16.29 -7.44
C VAL A 55 10.78 -14.94 -7.12
N LEU A 56 10.08 -14.08 -6.36
CA LEU A 56 10.58 -12.75 -5.99
C LEU A 56 11.83 -12.84 -5.12
N SER A 57 11.91 -13.80 -4.21
CA SER A 57 13.11 -14.00 -3.38
C SER A 57 14.33 -14.35 -4.24
N LYS A 58 14.19 -15.24 -5.23
CA LYS A 58 15.26 -15.57 -6.18
C LYS A 58 15.65 -14.36 -7.04
N TYR A 59 14.66 -13.58 -7.50
CA TYR A 59 14.90 -12.34 -8.24
C TYR A 59 15.68 -11.33 -7.40
N MET A 60 15.24 -11.06 -6.17
CA MET A 60 15.88 -10.11 -5.26
C MET A 60 17.31 -10.53 -4.94
N ALA A 61 17.56 -11.83 -4.74
CA ALA A 61 18.89 -12.40 -4.55
C ALA A 61 19.80 -12.36 -5.81
N GLY A 62 19.26 -12.04 -6.99
CA GLY A 62 20.01 -12.02 -8.25
C GLY A 62 20.18 -13.40 -8.90
N CYS A 63 19.52 -14.43 -8.36
CA CYS A 63 19.52 -15.79 -8.90
C CYS A 63 18.55 -15.96 -10.09
N LEU A 64 17.69 -14.97 -10.34
CA LEU A 64 16.73 -14.95 -11.42
C LEU A 64 16.76 -13.58 -12.10
N SER A 65 16.75 -13.55 -13.43
CA SER A 65 16.68 -12.28 -14.18
C SER A 65 15.31 -11.62 -14.01
N LEU A 66 15.25 -10.31 -14.26
CA LEU A 66 13.99 -9.55 -14.23
C LEU A 66 12.96 -10.16 -15.20
N GLU A 67 13.36 -10.42 -16.44
CA GLU A 67 12.50 -10.99 -17.47
C GLU A 67 11.97 -12.38 -17.07
N ALA A 68 12.85 -13.26 -16.57
CA ALA A 68 12.43 -14.60 -16.15
C ALA A 68 11.48 -14.56 -14.96
N ALA A 69 11.74 -13.71 -13.96
CA ALA A 69 10.86 -13.52 -12.83
C ALA A 69 9.47 -13.03 -13.26
N ILE A 70 9.43 -12.08 -14.19
CA ILE A 70 8.19 -11.54 -14.73
C ILE A 70 7.42 -12.60 -15.50
N ASN A 71 8.06 -13.36 -16.39
CA ASN A 71 7.36 -14.37 -17.18
C ASN A 71 6.80 -15.49 -16.28
N MET A 72 7.57 -15.95 -15.30
CA MET A 72 7.11 -16.95 -14.33
C MET A 72 5.85 -16.51 -13.56
N LEU A 73 5.69 -15.21 -13.29
CA LEU A 73 4.57 -14.67 -12.52
C LEU A 73 3.39 -14.23 -13.39
N ALA A 74 3.67 -13.69 -14.58
CA ALA A 74 2.66 -13.11 -15.44
C ALA A 74 2.01 -14.12 -16.39
N GLU A 75 2.76 -15.11 -16.91
CA GLU A 75 2.21 -16.08 -17.88
C GLU A 75 1.00 -16.88 -17.34
N PRO A 76 0.99 -17.37 -16.08
CA PRO A 76 -0.19 -18.03 -15.53
C PRO A 76 -1.41 -17.09 -15.46
N ILE A 77 -1.19 -15.80 -15.22
CA ILE A 77 -2.25 -14.79 -15.16
C ILE A 77 -2.75 -14.47 -16.57
N ASP A 78 -1.84 -14.30 -17.54
CA ASP A 78 -2.17 -14.06 -18.95
C ASP A 78 -3.01 -15.21 -19.52
N HIS A 79 -2.65 -16.44 -19.17
CA HIS A 79 -3.40 -17.64 -19.53
C HIS A 79 -4.83 -17.58 -18.98
N LEU A 80 -4.98 -17.45 -17.66
CA LEU A 80 -6.29 -17.39 -17.00
C LEU A 80 -7.15 -16.22 -17.50
N TYR A 81 -6.53 -15.08 -17.81
CA TYR A 81 -7.24 -13.93 -18.39
C TYR A 81 -7.76 -14.24 -19.78
N THR A 82 -6.91 -14.79 -20.64
CA THR A 82 -7.27 -15.12 -22.02
C THR A 82 -8.29 -16.27 -22.10
N THR A 83 -8.29 -17.18 -21.12
CA THR A 83 -9.22 -18.32 -21.09
C THR A 83 -10.48 -18.09 -20.27
N ALA A 84 -10.67 -16.90 -19.68
CA ALA A 84 -11.77 -16.61 -18.77
C ALA A 84 -11.81 -17.56 -17.56
N ASN A 85 -10.65 -17.77 -16.91
CA ASN A 85 -10.41 -18.82 -15.93
C ASN A 85 -10.80 -20.19 -16.48
N ASP A 86 -10.24 -20.57 -17.63
CA ASP A 86 -10.51 -21.85 -18.31
C ASP A 86 -12.00 -22.11 -18.57
N GLY A 87 -12.72 -21.06 -18.94
CA GLY A 87 -14.14 -21.07 -19.22
C GLY A 87 -15.05 -20.79 -18.02
N ARG A 88 -14.52 -20.84 -16.79
CA ARG A 88 -15.33 -20.72 -15.55
C ARG A 88 -16.06 -19.38 -15.45
N LEU A 89 -15.45 -18.29 -15.91
CA LEU A 89 -16.09 -16.97 -15.83
C LEU A 89 -17.28 -16.82 -16.77
N PHE A 90 -17.37 -17.58 -17.87
CA PHE A 90 -18.57 -17.57 -18.70
C PHE A 90 -19.79 -18.06 -17.91
N TYR A 91 -19.63 -19.14 -17.15
CA TYR A 91 -20.67 -19.66 -16.29
C TYR A 91 -21.03 -18.67 -15.18
N THR A 92 -20.05 -18.16 -14.42
CA THR A 92 -20.37 -17.26 -13.28
C THR A 92 -21.00 -15.95 -13.74
N ALA A 93 -20.50 -15.35 -14.83
CA ALA A 93 -21.07 -14.12 -15.38
C ALA A 93 -22.50 -14.35 -15.90
N GLU A 94 -22.76 -15.50 -16.52
CA GLU A 94 -24.10 -15.87 -16.98
C GLU A 94 -25.08 -16.12 -15.82
N MET A 95 -24.63 -16.75 -14.72
CA MET A 95 -25.47 -16.93 -13.53
C MET A 95 -25.88 -15.59 -12.91
N VAL A 96 -24.95 -14.63 -12.86
CA VAL A 96 -25.27 -13.25 -12.45
C VAL A 96 -26.30 -12.62 -13.39
N ALA A 97 -26.11 -12.76 -14.71
CA ALA A 97 -27.06 -12.25 -15.69
C ALA A 97 -28.47 -12.87 -15.55
N ARG A 98 -28.58 -14.20 -15.43
CA ARG A 98 -29.86 -14.91 -15.21
C ARG A 98 -30.61 -14.38 -13.99
N SER A 99 -29.90 -14.18 -12.89
CA SER A 99 -30.48 -13.61 -11.67
C SER A 99 -30.99 -12.18 -11.82
N GLN A 100 -30.60 -11.46 -12.88
CA GLN A 100 -30.99 -10.06 -13.11
C GLN A 100 -31.91 -9.87 -14.32
N ARG A 101 -31.92 -10.78 -15.30
CA ARG A 101 -32.76 -10.66 -16.50
C ARG A 101 -34.24 -10.49 -16.18
N HIS A 102 -34.75 -11.21 -15.18
CA HIS A 102 -36.16 -11.14 -14.78
C HIS A 102 -36.60 -9.80 -14.16
N MET A 103 -35.64 -8.91 -13.85
CA MET A 103 -35.91 -7.58 -13.31
C MET A 103 -36.29 -6.56 -14.40
N TYR A 104 -36.16 -6.93 -15.68
CA TYR A 104 -36.37 -6.07 -16.83
C TYR A 104 -37.37 -6.69 -17.80
N ASP A 105 -38.00 -5.87 -18.65
CA ASP A 105 -38.72 -6.39 -19.81
C ASP A 105 -37.77 -7.08 -20.79
N THR A 106 -38.30 -7.91 -21.68
CA THR A 106 -37.50 -8.75 -22.58
C THR A 106 -36.52 -7.96 -23.44
N VAL A 107 -36.95 -6.83 -23.99
CA VAL A 107 -36.10 -6.00 -24.87
C VAL A 107 -34.95 -5.42 -24.06
N LYS A 108 -35.25 -4.89 -22.87
CA LYS A 108 -34.23 -4.30 -22.01
C LYS A 108 -33.28 -5.36 -21.43
N ALA A 109 -33.78 -6.55 -21.11
CA ALA A 109 -32.98 -7.66 -20.62
C ALA A 109 -31.97 -8.14 -21.68
N GLU A 110 -32.40 -8.29 -22.94
CA GLU A 110 -31.52 -8.68 -24.05
C GLU A 110 -30.47 -7.60 -24.35
N GLU A 111 -30.83 -6.32 -24.29
CA GLU A 111 -29.87 -5.21 -24.42
C GLU A 111 -28.79 -5.25 -23.33
N LEU A 112 -29.18 -5.49 -22.08
CA LEU A 112 -28.27 -5.44 -20.93
C LEU A 112 -27.42 -6.70 -20.76
N TRP A 113 -27.96 -7.87 -21.11
CA TRP A 113 -27.40 -9.17 -20.75
C TRP A 113 -27.23 -10.15 -21.92
N GLY A 114 -27.73 -9.78 -23.10
CA GLY A 114 -27.83 -10.69 -24.23
C GLY A 114 -28.81 -11.83 -24.00
N LEU A 115 -28.90 -12.71 -25.00
CA LEU A 115 -29.64 -13.96 -24.90
C LEU A 115 -29.02 -14.87 -23.83
N GLU A 116 -29.89 -15.54 -23.10
CA GLU A 116 -29.50 -16.58 -22.14
C GLU A 116 -28.76 -17.72 -22.85
N GLN A 117 -27.65 -18.15 -22.26
CA GLN A 117 -26.76 -19.17 -22.81
C GLN A 117 -26.41 -20.16 -21.71
N ASP A 118 -26.18 -21.43 -22.06
CA ASP A 118 -25.74 -22.47 -21.13
C ASP A 118 -24.22 -22.66 -21.20
N PHE A 119 -23.57 -22.64 -20.05
CA PHE A 119 -22.14 -22.91 -19.90
C PHE A 119 -21.93 -24.07 -18.92
N PRO A 120 -20.89 -24.90 -19.12
CA PRO A 120 -20.60 -25.99 -18.20
C PRO A 120 -20.30 -25.45 -16.80
N ILE A 121 -20.90 -26.09 -15.79
CA ILE A 121 -20.60 -25.84 -14.38
C ILE A 121 -19.20 -26.39 -14.10
N SER A 122 -18.39 -25.61 -13.39
CA SER A 122 -17.09 -26.05 -12.90
C SER A 122 -17.05 -25.93 -11.38
N ASP A 123 -17.19 -27.06 -10.71
CA ASP A 123 -17.24 -27.16 -9.24
C ASP A 123 -15.88 -27.37 -8.57
N GLU A 124 -14.77 -27.17 -9.30
CA GLU A 124 -13.42 -27.37 -8.77
C GLU A 124 -13.03 -26.26 -7.78
N ILE A 125 -13.32 -26.51 -6.50
CA ILE A 125 -12.88 -25.71 -5.37
C ILE A 125 -11.34 -25.64 -5.36
N GLY A 126 -10.79 -24.44 -5.21
CA GLY A 126 -9.34 -24.21 -5.13
C GLY A 126 -8.64 -24.02 -6.47
N THR A 127 -9.38 -23.98 -7.58
CA THR A 127 -8.79 -23.71 -8.89
C THR A 127 -8.32 -22.25 -8.99
N PRO A 128 -7.13 -21.97 -9.55
CA PRO A 128 -6.64 -20.61 -9.72
C PRO A 128 -7.62 -19.72 -10.50
N SER A 129 -7.66 -18.44 -10.15
CA SER A 129 -8.37 -17.41 -10.91
C SER A 129 -7.43 -16.25 -11.20
N VAL A 130 -7.73 -15.47 -12.25
CA VAL A 130 -7.04 -14.19 -12.52
C VAL A 130 -6.96 -13.35 -11.25
N GLU A 131 -8.10 -13.13 -10.59
CA GLU A 131 -8.17 -12.36 -9.35
C GLU A 131 -7.25 -12.93 -8.27
N GLY A 132 -7.33 -14.23 -7.99
CA GLY A 132 -6.54 -14.89 -6.96
C GLY A 132 -5.04 -14.80 -7.25
N LYS A 133 -4.62 -15.01 -8.50
CA LYS A 133 -3.21 -14.90 -8.89
C LYS A 133 -2.71 -13.46 -8.89
N LEU A 134 -3.55 -12.47 -9.24
CA LEU A 134 -3.21 -11.06 -9.09
C LEU A 134 -3.04 -10.66 -7.61
N TRP A 135 -3.95 -11.10 -6.72
CA TRP A 135 -3.78 -10.94 -5.28
C TRP A 135 -2.46 -11.52 -4.81
N CYS A 136 -2.14 -12.75 -5.23
CA CYS A 136 -0.90 -13.42 -4.88
C CYS A 136 0.35 -12.68 -5.35
N LEU A 137 0.37 -12.22 -6.60
CA LEU A 137 1.46 -11.43 -7.16
C LEU A 137 1.71 -10.18 -6.31
N TRP A 138 0.67 -9.37 -6.10
CA TRP A 138 0.84 -8.08 -5.46
C TRP A 138 1.09 -8.18 -3.95
N PHE A 139 0.50 -9.17 -3.27
CA PHE A 139 0.87 -9.45 -1.89
C PHE A 139 2.32 -9.93 -1.76
N ALA A 140 2.80 -10.78 -2.67
CA ALA A 140 4.20 -11.20 -2.65
C ALA A 140 5.15 -10.00 -2.90
N VAL A 141 4.79 -9.08 -3.81
CA VAL A 141 5.54 -7.82 -4.01
C VAL A 141 5.53 -6.96 -2.75
N CYS A 142 4.36 -6.71 -2.16
CA CYS A 142 4.22 -5.92 -0.94
C CYS A 142 4.96 -6.54 0.26
N HIS A 143 4.92 -7.86 0.41
CA HIS A 143 5.64 -8.57 1.46
C HIS A 143 7.16 -8.53 1.24
N THR A 144 7.60 -8.69 -0.01
CA THR A 144 9.02 -8.52 -0.38
C THR A 144 9.50 -7.09 -0.08
N ALA A 145 8.68 -6.08 -0.37
CA ALA A 145 8.97 -4.69 -0.02
C ALA A 145 9.09 -4.50 1.50
N ARG A 146 8.17 -5.09 2.29
CA ARG A 146 8.20 -5.06 3.76
C ARG A 146 9.50 -5.63 4.33
N LYS A 147 10.06 -6.68 3.71
CA LYS A 147 11.34 -7.29 4.11
C LYS A 147 12.58 -6.54 3.62
N THR A 148 12.43 -5.64 2.66
CA THR A 148 13.56 -4.92 2.05
C THR A 148 13.81 -3.64 2.84
N PRO A 149 14.97 -3.46 3.52
CA PRO A 149 15.23 -2.26 4.29
C PRO A 149 15.07 -0.99 3.45
N TRP A 150 14.34 0.00 3.96
CA TRP A 150 14.06 1.25 3.23
C TRP A 150 15.33 2.06 2.88
N ALA A 151 16.38 1.88 3.68
CA ALA A 151 17.69 2.50 3.47
C ALA A 151 18.50 1.83 2.33
N ASP A 152 18.17 0.59 1.96
CA ASP A 152 18.77 -0.09 0.80
C ASP A 152 18.06 0.35 -0.48
N GLU A 153 18.40 1.57 -0.92
CA GLU A 153 17.77 2.19 -2.10
C GLU A 153 17.93 1.32 -3.36
N GLY A 154 19.07 0.64 -3.52
CA GLY A 154 19.31 -0.23 -4.66
C GLY A 154 18.30 -1.39 -4.72
N LYS A 155 18.07 -2.09 -3.60
CA LYS A 155 17.07 -3.17 -3.57
C LYS A 155 15.64 -2.64 -3.63
N GLN A 156 15.35 -1.51 -2.98
CA GLN A 156 14.04 -0.86 -3.10
C GLN A 156 13.71 -0.52 -4.56
N MET A 157 14.66 0.09 -5.28
CA MET A 157 14.50 0.41 -6.70
C MET A 157 14.43 -0.83 -7.58
N LYS A 158 15.18 -1.89 -7.27
CA LYS A 158 15.07 -3.18 -7.99
C LYS A 158 13.64 -3.75 -7.98
N LEU A 159 12.89 -3.57 -6.90
CA LEU A 159 11.50 -3.98 -6.80
C LEU A 159 10.54 -2.98 -7.49
N VAL A 160 10.84 -1.69 -7.45
CA VAL A 160 10.11 -0.66 -8.22
C VAL A 160 10.23 -0.91 -9.72
N ASP A 161 11.42 -1.27 -10.18
CA ASP A 161 11.71 -1.61 -11.58
C ASP A 161 10.96 -2.88 -12.00
N PHE A 162 10.83 -3.86 -11.11
CA PHE A 162 9.98 -5.03 -11.32
C PHE A 162 8.51 -4.61 -11.57
N ALA A 163 7.94 -3.79 -10.69
CA ALA A 163 6.56 -3.31 -10.87
C ALA A 163 6.40 -2.45 -12.14
N ARG A 164 7.40 -1.64 -12.48
CA ARG A 164 7.41 -0.85 -13.72
C ARG A 164 7.41 -1.74 -14.95
N GLN A 165 8.22 -2.80 -14.96
CA GLN A 165 8.32 -3.70 -16.09
C GLN A 165 7.07 -4.57 -16.24
N ILE A 166 6.42 -4.97 -15.13
CA ILE A 166 5.07 -5.56 -15.15
C ILE A 166 4.08 -4.59 -15.82
N LYS A 167 4.06 -3.32 -15.42
CA LYS A 167 3.17 -2.29 -16.01
C LYS A 167 3.36 -2.13 -17.53
N GLN A 168 4.58 -2.29 -18.01
CA GLN A 168 4.93 -2.13 -19.42
C GLN A 168 4.63 -3.37 -20.28
N ARG A 169 4.20 -4.48 -19.67
CA ARG A 169 3.79 -5.66 -20.44
C ARG A 169 2.60 -5.34 -21.34
N PRO A 170 2.53 -5.94 -22.53
CA PRO A 170 1.30 -5.92 -23.32
C PRO A 170 0.16 -6.53 -22.52
N ASP A 171 -1.00 -5.88 -22.53
CA ASP A 171 -2.21 -6.49 -21.98
C ASP A 171 -2.57 -7.75 -22.80
N PRO A 172 -2.87 -8.90 -22.16
CA PRO A 172 -3.25 -10.11 -22.87
C PRO A 172 -4.59 -9.91 -23.62
N PRO A 173 -4.81 -10.63 -24.74
CA PRO A 173 -6.06 -10.54 -25.46
C PRO A 173 -7.22 -11.04 -24.58
N PRO A 174 -8.42 -10.45 -24.70
CA PRO A 174 -9.58 -10.95 -23.98
C PRO A 174 -10.00 -12.35 -24.49
N PRO A 175 -10.82 -13.08 -23.73
CA PRO A 175 -11.36 -14.36 -24.15
C PRO A 175 -12.06 -14.33 -25.50
N GLN A 176 -11.89 -15.40 -26.27
CA GLN A 176 -12.69 -15.58 -27.49
C GLN A 176 -14.17 -15.69 -27.12
N ASN A 177 -15.04 -15.10 -27.93
CA ASN A 177 -16.50 -15.14 -27.76
C ASN A 177 -17.03 -14.49 -26.47
N MET A 178 -16.43 -13.40 -25.99
CA MET A 178 -16.93 -12.67 -24.81
C MET A 178 -18.43 -12.34 -24.91
N THR A 179 -19.21 -12.88 -23.98
CA THR A 179 -20.63 -12.55 -23.80
C THR A 179 -20.80 -11.14 -23.22
N ILE A 180 -22.00 -10.55 -23.32
CA ILE A 180 -22.28 -9.24 -22.70
C ILE A 180 -22.04 -9.26 -21.18
N PRO A 181 -22.48 -10.28 -20.42
CA PRO A 181 -22.19 -10.36 -18.99
C PRO A 181 -20.70 -10.40 -18.68
N LEU A 182 -19.92 -11.19 -19.44
CA LEU A 182 -18.47 -11.29 -19.23
C LEU A 182 -17.74 -9.96 -19.50
N LYS A 183 -18.16 -9.21 -20.53
CA LYS A 183 -17.62 -7.86 -20.79
C LYS A 183 -17.86 -6.87 -19.65
N ARG A 184 -18.88 -7.11 -18.82
CA ARG A 184 -19.23 -6.27 -17.66
C ARG A 184 -18.53 -6.70 -16.38
N ASP A 185 -17.93 -7.89 -16.36
CA ASP A 185 -17.10 -8.32 -15.24
C ASP A 185 -15.94 -7.34 -15.06
N TRP A 186 -15.58 -7.07 -13.80
CA TRP A 186 -14.58 -6.07 -13.47
C TRP A 186 -13.22 -6.35 -14.12
N GLN A 187 -12.89 -7.64 -14.35
CA GLN A 187 -11.63 -8.06 -14.97
C GLN A 187 -11.53 -7.64 -16.43
N TYR A 188 -12.65 -7.58 -17.16
CA TYR A 188 -12.67 -7.27 -18.60
C TYR A 188 -13.20 -5.88 -18.93
N SER A 189 -13.94 -5.26 -18.00
CA SER A 189 -14.64 -3.99 -18.23
C SER A 189 -13.73 -2.83 -18.66
N SER A 190 -12.47 -2.83 -18.23
CA SER A 190 -11.45 -1.84 -18.61
C SER A 190 -10.69 -2.20 -19.89
N GLY A 191 -10.77 -3.44 -20.35
CA GLY A 191 -9.95 -3.99 -21.43
C GLY A 191 -8.44 -4.01 -21.14
N THR A 192 -8.02 -3.82 -19.89
CA THR A 192 -6.62 -3.69 -19.49
C THR A 192 -6.34 -4.46 -18.20
N LEU A 193 -5.14 -5.03 -18.10
CA LEU A 193 -4.73 -5.86 -16.97
C LEU A 193 -3.42 -5.35 -16.35
N TRP A 194 -2.36 -5.30 -17.15
CA TRP A 194 -1.01 -4.93 -16.73
C TRP A 194 -0.80 -3.43 -16.76
N SER A 195 -1.27 -2.75 -17.81
CA SER A 195 -1.06 -1.30 -17.98
C SER A 195 -1.66 -0.47 -16.83
N THR A 196 -2.69 -1.01 -16.17
CA THR A 196 -3.37 -0.43 -15.00
C THR A 196 -2.89 -0.99 -13.66
N LEU A 197 -2.02 -2.00 -13.67
CA LEU A 197 -1.57 -2.72 -12.48
C LEU A 197 -2.76 -3.22 -11.64
N SER A 198 -3.72 -3.88 -12.29
CA SER A 198 -4.92 -4.41 -11.65
C SER A 198 -4.58 -5.17 -10.37
N MET A 199 -5.33 -4.89 -9.30
CA MET A 199 -5.14 -5.39 -7.92
C MET A 199 -3.97 -4.83 -7.11
N LEU A 200 -3.00 -4.11 -7.69
CA LEU A 200 -1.94 -3.49 -6.87
C LEU A 200 -2.50 -2.50 -5.84
N GLY A 201 -3.49 -1.69 -6.24
CA GLY A 201 -4.15 -0.73 -5.35
C GLY A 201 -4.81 -1.38 -4.13
N PRO A 202 -5.74 -2.35 -4.34
CA PRO A 202 -6.31 -3.17 -3.27
C PRO A 202 -5.26 -3.85 -2.39
N SER A 203 -4.25 -4.51 -2.97
CA SER A 203 -3.20 -5.19 -2.21
C SER A 203 -2.36 -4.23 -1.36
N ALA A 204 -2.03 -3.05 -1.89
CA ALA A 204 -1.36 -2.01 -1.13
C ALA A 204 -2.24 -1.49 0.03
N ARG A 205 -3.56 -1.40 -0.18
CA ARG A 205 -4.51 -0.94 0.84
C ARG A 205 -4.64 -1.93 1.99
N GLU A 206 -4.72 -3.22 1.69
CA GLU A 206 -4.73 -4.27 2.70
C GLU A 206 -3.40 -4.32 3.45
N THR A 207 -2.28 -4.24 2.73
CA THR A 207 -0.95 -4.18 3.37
C THR A 207 -0.80 -2.95 4.29
N TRP A 208 -1.45 -1.83 3.96
CA TRP A 208 -1.52 -0.65 4.84
C TRP A 208 -2.35 -0.91 6.10
N ASN A 209 -3.40 -1.72 6.02
CA ASN A 209 -4.18 -2.10 7.20
C ASN A 209 -3.35 -2.96 8.19
N ASP A 210 -2.30 -3.62 7.71
CA ASP A 210 -1.31 -4.36 8.50
C ASP A 210 -0.23 -3.48 9.15
N ALA A 211 -0.53 -2.20 9.39
CA ALA A 211 0.36 -1.27 10.08
C ALA A 211 0.30 -1.44 11.62
N PRO A 212 1.37 -1.03 12.34
CA PRO A 212 1.40 -1.00 13.81
C PRO A 212 0.19 -0.27 14.40
N GLY A 213 -0.44 -0.84 15.44
CA GLY A 213 -1.65 -0.28 16.05
C GLY A 213 -2.95 -0.58 15.30
N TYR A 214 -2.88 -1.30 14.17
CA TYR A 214 -4.01 -1.84 13.43
C TYR A 214 -3.86 -3.37 13.30
N GLY A 215 -3.28 -3.86 12.19
CA GLY A 215 -3.03 -5.28 11.95
C GLY A 215 -1.64 -5.78 12.41
N ALA A 216 -0.82 -4.92 13.00
CA ALA A 216 0.48 -5.27 13.56
C ALA A 216 0.70 -4.71 14.97
N GLY A 217 1.64 -5.32 15.70
CA GLY A 217 2.16 -4.83 16.96
C GLY A 217 3.26 -3.78 16.78
N PHE A 218 3.99 -3.51 17.87
CA PHE A 218 5.05 -2.49 17.91
C PHE A 218 6.45 -3.09 18.07
N SER A 219 6.66 -4.36 17.72
CA SER A 219 8.00 -4.93 17.73
C SER A 219 8.90 -4.26 16.68
N SER A 220 10.21 -4.20 16.91
CA SER A 220 11.14 -3.54 15.99
C SER A 220 11.02 -4.03 14.53
N PRO A 221 10.89 -5.34 14.23
CA PRO A 221 10.66 -5.82 12.87
C PRO A 221 9.34 -5.32 12.27
N GLU A 222 8.25 -5.26 13.05
CA GLU A 222 6.96 -4.73 12.58
C GLU A 222 7.05 -3.24 12.24
N LEU A 223 7.73 -2.46 13.08
CA LEU A 223 7.97 -1.03 12.83
C LEU A 223 8.84 -0.80 11.58
N ASN A 224 9.94 -1.54 11.47
CA ASN A 224 10.83 -1.46 10.32
C ASN A 224 10.12 -1.91 9.04
N GLY A 225 9.37 -3.00 9.10
CA GLY A 225 8.54 -3.49 7.99
C GLY A 225 7.54 -2.45 7.50
N ALA A 226 6.88 -1.73 8.40
CA ALA A 226 5.96 -0.64 8.06
C ALA A 226 6.67 0.51 7.32
N ASN A 227 7.87 0.88 7.76
CA ASN A 227 8.70 1.89 7.10
C ASN A 227 9.18 1.41 5.72
N ASN A 228 9.59 0.15 5.61
CA ASN A 228 10.06 -0.50 4.38
C ASN A 228 9.00 -0.51 3.27
N ILE A 229 7.77 -0.93 3.59
CA ILE A 229 6.68 -0.90 2.60
C ILE A 229 6.30 0.54 2.21
N ASN A 230 6.30 1.47 3.16
CA ASN A 230 6.02 2.87 2.85
C ASN A 230 7.06 3.48 1.92
N ALA A 231 8.34 3.12 2.09
CA ALA A 231 9.40 3.55 1.19
C ALA A 231 9.17 3.05 -0.23
N PHE A 232 8.83 1.77 -0.40
CA PHE A 232 8.48 1.21 -1.69
C PHE A 232 7.30 1.93 -2.35
N ILE A 233 6.20 2.13 -1.62
CA ILE A 233 4.99 2.81 -2.12
C ILE A 233 5.27 4.28 -2.48
N ALA A 234 6.08 4.98 -1.68
CA ALA A 234 6.52 6.34 -1.99
C ALA A 234 7.32 6.38 -3.29
N ARG A 235 8.24 5.43 -3.51
CA ARG A 235 9.02 5.32 -4.75
C ARG A 235 8.16 4.97 -5.97
N LEU A 236 7.17 4.09 -5.84
CA LEU A 236 6.20 3.84 -6.92
C LEU A 236 5.50 5.12 -7.37
N SER A 237 5.12 5.98 -6.42
CA SER A 237 4.46 7.26 -6.69
C SER A 237 5.41 8.27 -7.31
N LEU A 238 6.61 8.42 -6.74
CA LEU A 238 7.64 9.33 -7.22
C LEU A 238 8.04 9.03 -8.67
N HIS A 239 8.17 7.75 -9.01
CA HIS A 239 8.58 7.31 -10.36
C HIS A 239 7.40 7.07 -11.32
N GLY A 240 6.18 7.49 -10.98
CA GLY A 240 5.01 7.39 -11.87
C GLY A 240 4.58 5.95 -12.22
N VAL A 241 5.02 4.95 -11.43
CA VAL A 241 4.64 3.56 -11.64
C VAL A 241 3.19 3.34 -11.19
N ALA A 242 2.82 3.82 -10.01
CA ALA A 242 1.45 3.78 -9.50
C ALA A 242 1.17 5.01 -8.61
N ASN A 243 -0.06 5.49 -8.59
CA ASN A 243 -0.41 6.71 -7.85
C ASN A 243 -0.86 6.40 -6.42
N PHE A 244 0.06 6.54 -5.46
CA PHE A 244 -0.21 6.42 -4.02
C PHE A 244 0.08 7.70 -3.24
N TRP A 245 0.02 8.86 -3.90
CA TRP A 245 0.22 10.16 -3.24
C TRP A 245 -0.68 10.36 -2.01
N ARG A 246 -1.89 9.77 -2.01
CA ARG A 246 -2.79 9.78 -0.85
C ARG A 246 -2.20 9.09 0.39
N TYR A 247 -1.35 8.08 0.22
CA TYR A 247 -0.75 7.35 1.35
C TYR A 247 0.26 8.21 2.09
N GLY A 248 1.01 9.07 1.38
CA GLY A 248 1.89 10.04 2.02
C GLY A 248 1.13 11.04 2.88
N VAL A 249 -0.06 11.46 2.43
CA VAL A 249 -0.96 12.31 3.24
C VAL A 249 -1.43 11.56 4.48
N TRP A 250 -1.85 10.30 4.35
CA TRP A 250 -2.25 9.48 5.49
C TRP A 250 -1.12 9.25 6.49
N ALA A 251 0.12 9.02 6.01
CA ALA A 251 1.31 8.89 6.85
C ALA A 251 1.56 10.19 7.64
N LEU A 252 1.61 11.33 6.94
CA LEU A 252 1.85 12.63 7.54
C LEU A 252 0.75 13.00 8.54
N ASP A 253 -0.52 12.73 8.23
CA ASP A 253 -1.61 13.03 9.14
C ASP A 253 -1.65 12.12 10.36
N GLY A 254 -1.41 10.82 10.17
CA GLY A 254 -1.34 9.85 11.27
C GLY A 254 -0.21 10.18 12.24
N GLY A 255 0.94 10.63 11.75
CA GLY A 255 2.08 11.02 12.59
C GLY A 255 1.99 12.43 13.17
N LEU A 256 1.34 13.37 12.48
CA LEU A 256 1.50 14.81 12.76
C LEU A 256 0.20 15.60 12.83
N ALA A 257 -0.92 15.16 12.27
CA ALA A 257 -2.15 15.96 12.28
C ALA A 257 -3.17 15.48 13.30
N VAL A 258 -3.08 14.22 13.72
CA VAL A 258 -4.00 13.59 14.65
C VAL A 258 -3.20 13.01 15.81
N ASP A 259 -3.60 13.30 17.06
CA ASP A 259 -3.08 12.57 18.21
C ASP A 259 -3.82 11.23 18.32
N PRO A 260 -3.12 10.09 18.21
CA PRO A 260 -3.78 8.80 18.30
C PRO A 260 -4.31 8.59 19.71
N ARG A 261 -5.55 8.12 19.82
CA ARG A 261 -6.14 7.77 21.12
C ARG A 261 -5.48 6.52 21.69
N GLU A 262 -5.33 6.49 23.00
CA GLU A 262 -5.00 5.27 23.72
C GLU A 262 -6.19 4.32 23.63
N ASP A 263 -5.90 3.06 23.29
CA ASP A 263 -6.88 2.00 23.28
C ASP A 263 -6.19 0.65 23.48
N HIS A 264 -6.96 -0.42 23.35
CA HIS A 264 -6.46 -1.79 23.48
C HIS A 264 -5.33 -2.18 22.51
N ARG A 265 -5.11 -1.41 21.44
CA ARG A 265 -4.09 -1.67 20.43
C ARG A 265 -2.78 -0.96 20.72
N GLY A 266 -2.71 -0.10 21.74
CA GLY A 266 -1.48 0.59 22.14
C GLY A 266 -1.73 1.95 22.75
N THR A 267 -0.72 2.42 23.49
CA THR A 267 -0.64 3.79 24.01
C THR A 267 -0.48 4.81 22.88
N SER A 268 -0.76 6.07 23.17
CA SER A 268 -0.56 7.16 22.21
C SER A 268 0.92 7.29 21.84
N ALA A 269 1.83 7.07 22.80
CA ALA A 269 3.26 7.14 22.59
C ALA A 269 3.77 6.02 21.67
N GLU A 270 3.33 4.77 21.86
CA GLU A 270 3.69 3.65 20.98
C GLU A 270 3.24 3.89 19.54
N LYS A 271 1.99 4.36 19.36
CA LYS A 271 1.44 4.69 18.04
C LYS A 271 2.22 5.82 17.37
N LEU A 272 2.53 6.90 18.10
CA LEU A 272 3.33 8.00 17.54
C LEU A 272 4.76 7.56 17.21
N ASN A 273 5.39 6.73 18.05
CA ASN A 273 6.70 6.14 17.78
C ASN A 273 6.70 5.23 16.53
N ALA A 274 5.54 4.70 16.12
CA ALA A 274 5.39 3.99 14.86
C ALA A 274 5.09 4.90 13.65
N TYR A 275 4.15 5.84 13.80
CA TYR A 275 3.64 6.64 12.68
C TYR A 275 4.60 7.74 12.24
N ILE A 276 5.34 8.35 13.17
CA ILE A 276 6.28 9.43 12.87
C ILE A 276 7.40 8.94 11.94
N PRO A 277 8.12 7.83 12.22
CA PRO A 277 9.12 7.30 11.29
C PRO A 277 8.56 7.03 9.89
N THR A 278 7.35 6.50 9.79
CA THR A 278 6.67 6.28 8.51
C THR A 278 6.42 7.58 7.76
N ALA A 279 5.98 8.63 8.44
CA ALA A 279 5.83 9.96 7.86
C ALA A 279 7.17 10.54 7.38
N VAL A 280 8.25 10.35 8.15
CA VAL A 280 9.61 10.80 7.79
C VAL A 280 10.10 10.12 6.51
N VAL A 281 9.82 8.82 6.32
CA VAL A 281 10.16 8.09 5.10
C VAL A 281 9.57 8.77 3.86
N TRP A 282 8.31 9.22 3.92
CA TRP A 282 7.67 9.94 2.82
C TRP A 282 8.35 11.28 2.53
N ILE A 283 8.72 12.05 3.55
CA ILE A 283 9.44 13.32 3.36
C ILE A 283 10.83 13.06 2.75
N ARG A 284 11.57 12.05 3.22
CA ARG A 284 12.90 11.74 2.71
C ARG A 284 12.89 11.31 1.24
N ILE A 285 11.90 10.54 0.83
CA ILE A 285 11.85 9.98 -0.53
C ILE A 285 11.16 10.93 -1.50
N ALA A 286 10.02 11.47 -1.11
CA ALA A 286 9.11 12.18 -2.00
C ALA A 286 8.93 13.66 -1.63
N GLY A 287 9.56 14.16 -0.57
CA GLY A 287 9.38 15.53 -0.06
C GLY A 287 9.65 16.60 -1.10
N GLN A 288 10.71 16.45 -1.90
CA GLN A 288 11.04 17.38 -2.97
C GLN A 288 9.93 17.46 -4.02
N ALA A 289 9.49 16.31 -4.55
CA ALA A 289 8.41 16.24 -5.54
C ALA A 289 7.06 16.74 -4.99
N ILE A 290 6.79 16.50 -3.70
CA ILE A 290 5.64 17.04 -2.99
C ILE A 290 5.72 18.57 -2.95
N TRP A 291 6.86 19.13 -2.56
CA TRP A 291 7.03 20.57 -2.50
C TRP A 291 6.94 21.24 -3.87
N GLU A 292 7.53 20.66 -4.90
CA GLU A 292 7.41 21.13 -6.28
C GLU A 292 5.95 21.17 -6.74
N LYS A 293 5.17 20.13 -6.42
CA LYS A 293 3.73 20.11 -6.68
C LYS A 293 3.01 21.24 -5.93
N ILE A 294 3.32 21.43 -4.65
CA ILE A 294 2.74 22.50 -3.82
C ILE A 294 3.04 23.89 -4.40
N VAL A 295 4.27 24.16 -4.81
CA VAL A 295 4.68 25.45 -5.39
C VAL A 295 4.01 25.67 -6.74
N ARG A 296 3.93 24.64 -7.59
CA ARG A 296 3.29 24.74 -8.91
C ARG A 296 1.80 25.02 -8.81
N GLU A 297 1.12 24.42 -7.84
CA GLU A 297 -0.33 24.53 -7.66
C GLU A 297 -0.72 25.76 -6.81
N ASP A 298 0.18 26.25 -5.95
CA ASP A 298 0.09 27.45 -5.10
C ASP A 298 -1.22 27.60 -4.29
N PHE A 299 -1.87 26.47 -3.97
CA PHE A 299 -3.09 26.47 -3.16
C PHE A 299 -2.84 26.87 -1.70
N ASP A 300 -3.80 27.59 -1.12
CA ASP A 300 -3.85 27.96 0.31
C ASP A 300 -2.55 28.65 0.79
N SER A 301 -1.90 29.46 -0.06
CA SER A 301 -0.61 30.11 0.22
C SER A 301 -0.62 30.97 1.50
N GLU A 302 -1.75 31.64 1.75
CA GLU A 302 -1.98 32.53 2.90
C GLU A 302 -2.54 31.80 4.15
N LYS A 303 -3.05 30.58 3.98
CA LYS A 303 -3.67 29.84 5.08
C LYS A 303 -2.61 29.32 6.04
N ARG A 304 -2.93 29.37 7.34
CA ARG A 304 -2.09 28.89 8.44
C ARG A 304 -2.93 28.03 9.37
N TYR A 305 -2.38 26.89 9.77
CA TYR A 305 -2.94 26.06 10.82
C TYR A 305 -2.11 26.23 12.10
N ASP A 306 -2.76 26.21 13.27
CA ASP A 306 -2.07 26.23 14.56
C ASP A 306 -1.45 24.85 14.83
N ALA A 307 -0.12 24.75 14.73
CA ALA A 307 0.61 23.52 14.96
C ALA A 307 0.51 23.01 16.42
N ASN A 308 0.10 23.84 17.37
CA ASN A 308 -0.15 23.40 18.75
C ASN A 308 -1.49 22.65 18.89
N ARG A 309 -2.28 22.56 17.82
CA ARG A 309 -3.57 21.87 17.80
C ARG A 309 -3.57 20.78 16.74
N VAL A 310 -4.25 19.68 17.06
CA VAL A 310 -4.63 18.68 16.06
C VAL A 310 -5.57 19.30 15.04
N LEU A 311 -5.46 18.88 13.79
CA LEU A 311 -6.40 19.31 12.75
C LEU A 311 -7.77 18.69 13.02
N ALA A 312 -8.84 19.44 12.76
CA ALA A 312 -10.19 18.88 12.77
C ALA A 312 -10.30 17.76 11.70
N PRO A 313 -11.18 16.75 11.85
CA PRO A 313 -11.30 15.66 10.89
C PRO A 313 -11.50 16.12 9.44
N GLN A 314 -12.31 17.16 9.21
CA GLN A 314 -12.51 17.73 7.87
C GLN A 314 -11.28 18.46 7.31
N GLN A 315 -10.34 18.87 8.17
CA GLN A 315 -9.08 19.52 7.79
C GLN A 315 -7.95 18.50 7.60
N ALA A 316 -7.94 17.42 8.40
CA ALA A 316 -7.01 16.30 8.25
C ALA A 316 -7.35 15.50 6.99
N SER A 317 -8.62 15.18 6.76
CA SER A 317 -9.08 14.41 5.59
C SER A 317 -10.03 15.25 4.72
N PRO A 318 -9.53 16.25 3.98
CA PRO A 318 -10.37 17.04 3.10
C PRO A 318 -10.99 16.13 2.03
N GLN A 319 -12.31 16.22 1.89
CA GLN A 319 -13.00 15.72 0.71
C GLN A 319 -12.56 16.63 -0.44
N HIS A 320 -11.95 16.07 -1.49
CA HIS A 320 -11.46 16.71 -2.74
C HIS A 320 -9.94 17.02 -2.84
N GLU A 321 -9.52 17.23 -4.09
CA GLU A 321 -8.20 17.04 -4.75
C GLU A 321 -6.98 17.80 -4.21
N GLN A 322 -7.09 18.54 -3.11
CA GLN A 322 -6.01 19.42 -2.61
C GLN A 322 -5.42 18.91 -1.29
N THR A 323 -4.74 17.76 -1.35
CA THR A 323 -4.16 17.12 -0.15
C THR A 323 -2.76 17.62 0.20
N TYR A 324 -2.02 18.14 -0.77
CA TYR A 324 -0.70 18.74 -0.58
C TYR A 324 -0.79 20.24 -0.85
N THR A 325 -0.85 21.03 0.22
CA THR A 325 -0.92 22.50 0.15
C THR A 325 0.19 23.14 0.97
N ARG A 326 0.50 24.40 0.69
CA ARG A 326 1.54 25.14 1.42
C ARG A 326 1.22 25.27 2.91
N ALA A 327 -0.06 25.44 3.24
CA ALA A 327 -0.55 25.46 4.62
C ALA A 327 -0.29 24.14 5.37
N ARG A 328 -0.58 22.99 4.73
CA ARG A 328 -0.35 21.67 5.33
C ARG A 328 1.13 21.33 5.47
N TRP A 329 1.93 21.67 4.46
CA TRP A 329 3.38 21.50 4.52
C TRP A 329 4.00 22.23 5.71
N ARG A 330 3.69 23.52 5.87
CA ARG A 330 4.14 24.32 7.02
C ARG A 330 3.66 23.71 8.34
N TYR A 331 2.39 23.31 8.40
CA TYR A 331 1.83 22.67 9.58
C TYR A 331 2.57 21.39 9.97
N TRP A 332 2.80 20.47 9.03
CA TRP A 332 3.52 19.22 9.29
C TRP A 332 4.96 19.46 9.73
N ARG A 333 5.66 20.39 9.07
CA ARG A 333 7.02 20.80 9.48
C ARG A 333 7.04 21.35 10.91
N ASP A 334 6.11 22.25 11.24
CA ASP A 334 6.04 22.85 12.58
C ASP A 334 5.63 21.79 13.63
N ARG A 335 4.79 20.81 13.26
CA ARG A 335 4.46 19.65 14.11
C ARG A 335 5.65 18.73 14.35
N TYR A 336 6.52 18.51 13.37
CA TYR A 336 7.79 17.81 13.60
C TYR A 336 8.63 18.53 14.66
N ASP A 337 8.75 19.86 14.56
CA ASP A 337 9.50 20.65 15.55
C ASP A 337 8.92 20.48 16.97
N ILE A 338 7.60 20.56 17.12
CA ILE A 338 6.90 20.32 18.39
C ILE A 338 7.13 18.89 18.90
N MET A 339 7.00 17.88 18.03
CA MET A 339 7.18 16.48 18.42
C MET A 339 8.62 16.16 18.80
N SER A 340 9.61 16.89 18.27
CA SER A 340 11.01 16.72 18.67
C SER A 340 11.27 17.05 20.15
N GLY A 341 10.43 17.90 20.77
CA GLY A 341 10.49 18.25 22.19
C GLY A 341 9.55 17.45 23.09
N ARG A 342 8.86 16.42 22.58
CA ARG A 342 7.85 15.67 23.34
C ARG A 342 8.47 14.52 24.13
N ASP A 343 8.70 14.73 25.42
CA ASP A 343 9.40 13.78 26.31
C ASP A 343 8.83 12.35 26.34
N GLN A 344 7.53 12.17 26.05
CA GLN A 344 6.90 10.84 26.02
C GLN A 344 7.28 9.99 24.78
N LEU A 345 7.87 10.60 23.75
CA LEU A 345 8.34 9.87 22.56
C LEU A 345 9.73 9.27 22.80
N ALA A 346 10.07 8.22 22.07
CA ALA A 346 11.42 7.66 22.09
C ALA A 346 12.45 8.69 21.58
N GLU A 347 13.69 8.60 22.07
CA GLU A 347 14.75 9.55 21.71
C GLU A 347 15.03 9.55 20.20
N GLU A 348 15.06 8.36 19.59
CA GLU A 348 15.24 8.17 18.17
C GLU A 348 14.11 8.83 17.37
N THR A 349 12.86 8.70 17.83
CA THR A 349 11.70 9.36 17.21
C THR A 349 11.83 10.88 17.29
N ARG A 350 12.21 11.43 18.45
CA ARG A 350 12.43 12.87 18.62
C ARG A 350 13.54 13.39 17.72
N LYS A 351 14.64 12.63 17.57
CA LYS A 351 15.73 12.96 16.66
C LYS A 351 15.26 12.95 15.20
N LEU A 352 14.51 11.93 14.79
CA LEU A 352 13.92 11.86 13.44
C LEU A 352 13.00 13.05 13.14
N CYS A 353 12.22 13.49 14.12
CA CYS A 353 11.40 14.70 14.00
C CYS A 353 12.25 15.95 13.73
N ALA A 354 13.30 16.17 14.53
CA ALA A 354 14.18 17.33 14.36
C ALA A 354 14.85 17.33 12.97
N GLU A 355 15.36 16.17 12.54
CA GLU A 355 15.96 16.00 11.21
C GLU A 355 14.95 16.24 10.08
N ALA A 356 13.72 15.74 10.21
CA ALA A 356 12.67 15.94 9.21
C ALA A 356 12.23 17.40 9.11
N ALA A 357 12.10 18.11 10.24
CA ALA A 357 11.79 19.54 10.23
C ALA A 357 12.87 20.36 9.52
N LEU A 358 14.15 20.03 9.73
CA LEU A 358 15.28 20.65 9.03
C LEU A 358 15.26 20.33 7.53
N LEU A 359 15.09 19.06 7.16
CA LEU A 359 14.99 18.64 5.76
C LEU A 359 13.86 19.37 5.02
N MET A 360 12.69 19.51 5.64
CA MET A 360 11.59 20.27 5.03
C MET A 360 11.94 21.75 4.84
N LYS A 361 12.64 22.38 5.79
CA LYS A 361 13.14 23.76 5.64
C LYS A 361 14.16 23.87 4.50
N ASP A 362 14.99 22.84 4.31
CA ASP A 362 15.97 22.82 3.22
C ASP A 362 15.31 22.64 1.85
N ILE A 363 14.31 21.75 1.74
CA ILE A 363 13.48 21.57 0.54
C ILE A 363 12.74 22.87 0.15
N GLU A 364 12.32 23.66 1.14
CA GLU A 364 11.64 24.94 0.91
C GLU A 364 12.53 26.01 0.27
N LYS A 365 13.86 25.90 0.42
CA LYS A 365 14.78 26.88 -0.14
C LYS A 365 14.71 26.83 -1.67
N PRO A 366 14.69 27.99 -2.35
CA PRO A 366 14.86 28.00 -3.79
C PRO A 366 16.20 27.34 -4.13
N PRO A 367 16.29 26.57 -5.23
CA PRO A 367 17.56 26.01 -5.66
C PRO A 367 18.56 27.15 -5.77
N GLU A 368 19.74 26.98 -5.17
CA GLU A 368 20.81 27.97 -5.26
C GLU A 368 20.99 28.30 -6.74
N GLN A 369 20.74 29.56 -7.11
CA GLN A 369 21.04 30.05 -8.43
C GLN A 369 22.53 29.85 -8.63
N GLY A 370 22.89 28.81 -9.38
CA GLY A 370 24.26 28.52 -9.75
C GLY A 370 24.89 29.82 -10.21
N GLN A 371 26.02 30.13 -9.59
CA GLN A 371 26.93 31.19 -9.98
C GLN A 371 26.95 31.28 -11.50
N GLY A 372 26.56 32.45 -12.01
CA GLY A 372 26.44 32.69 -13.44
C GLY A 372 27.66 32.13 -14.14
N ALA A 373 27.39 31.39 -15.21
CA ALA A 373 28.34 31.32 -16.31
C ALA A 373 28.67 32.77 -16.69
N LYS A 374 29.78 33.28 -16.14
CA LYS A 374 30.56 34.28 -16.83
C LYS A 374 31.02 33.59 -18.10
N GLU A 375 30.22 33.77 -19.16
CA GLU A 375 30.73 33.65 -20.52
C GLU A 375 31.78 34.75 -20.68
N GLU A 376 33.03 34.41 -20.37
CA GLU A 376 34.22 35.03 -20.95
C GLU A 376 34.73 34.06 -22.03
N ALA A 377 34.40 34.35 -23.28
CA ALA A 377 35.27 34.28 -24.47
C ALA A 377 34.49 34.70 -25.72
#